data_AF-A0A1L4C111-F1
#
_entry.id   AF-A0A1L4C111-F1
#
_cell.length_a   1.000
_cell.length_b   1.000
_cell.length_c   1.000
_cell.angle_alpha   90.00
_cell.angle_beta   90.00
_cell.angle_gamma   90.00
#
_symmetry.space_group_name_H-M   'P 1'
#
loop_
_entity.id
_entity.type
_entity.pdbx_description
1 polymer ?
#
loop_
_entity_poly.entity_id
_entity_poly.type
_entity_poly.pdbx_seq_one_letter_code
_entity_poly.pdbx_strand_id
1 'polypeptide(L)' 'MLTTKLRKQGSSVVVTIPASEAKNLDMNVEYIVRTDKNGNISLIPKLDNPFKKAEPGEYYEKDVWADMKPAGKEVW' A
#
# COMPACT_ATOMS: atom_id res chain seq x y z
N MET A 1 -11.27 9.81 -21.19
CA MET A 1 -11.95 9.78 -19.87
C MET A 1 -13.19 8.91 -20.00
N LEU A 2 -13.23 7.78 -19.29
CA LEU A 2 -14.37 6.87 -19.30
C LEU A 2 -15.29 7.18 -18.12
N THR A 3 -16.59 6.94 -18.30
CA THR A 3 -17.58 7.10 -17.24
C THR A 3 -18.21 5.76 -16.91
N THR A 4 -18.53 5.56 -15.63
CA THR A 4 -19.24 4.38 -15.15
C THR A 4 -20.26 4.83 -14.10
N LYS A 5 -21.32 4.05 -13.91
CA LYS A 5 -22.36 4.34 -12.94
C LYS A 5 -22.25 3.38 -11.76
N LEU A 6 -22.37 3.93 -10.56
CA LEU A 6 -22.55 3.15 -9.34
C LEU A 6 -23.90 2.42 -9.38
N ARG A 7 -23.91 1.17 -8.94
CA ARG A 7 -25.13 0.34 -8.86
C ARG A 7 -25.26 -0.26 -7.47
N LYS A 8 -26.48 -0.41 -6.98
CA LYS A 8 -26.76 -1.17 -5.75
C LYS A 8 -26.87 -2.66 -6.08
N GLN A 9 -26.22 -3.49 -5.29
CA GLN A 9 -26.35 -4.94 -5.34
C GLN A 9 -26.52 -5.44 -3.90
N GLY A 10 -27.76 -5.82 -3.54
CA GLY A 10 -28.10 -6.10 -2.15
C GLY A 10 -27.86 -4.89 -1.25
N SER A 11 -27.09 -5.08 -0.17
CA SER A 11 -26.66 -4.02 0.74
C SER A 11 -25.38 -3.29 0.31
N SER A 12 -24.81 -3.62 -0.86
CA SER A 12 -23.53 -3.09 -1.33
C SER A 12 -23.69 -2.13 -2.51
N VAL A 13 -22.69 -1.27 -2.68
CA VAL A 13 -22.51 -0.44 -3.89
C VAL A 13 -21.38 -1.03 -4.73
N VAL A 14 -21.64 -1.20 -6.02
CA VAL A 14 -20.71 -1.76 -6.99
C VAL A 14 -20.38 -0.73 -8.04
N VAL A 15 -19.10 -0.65 -8.38
CA VAL A 15 -18.58 0.11 -9.52
C VAL A 15 -18.03 -0.86 -10.54
N THR A 16 -18.39 -0.68 -11.80
CA THR A 16 -17.82 -1.49 -12.90
C THR A 16 -16.65 -0.71 -13.50
N ILE A 17 -15.44 -1.28 -13.41
CA ILE A 17 -14.24 -0.73 -14.06
C ILE A 17 -14.19 -1.28 -15.49
N PRO A 18 -14.19 -0.43 -16.53
CA PRO A 18 -14.06 -0.90 -17.91
C PRO A 18 -12.77 -1.69 -18.13
N ALA A 19 -12.83 -2.76 -18.92
CA ALA A 19 -11.68 -3.63 -19.17
C ALA A 19 -10.44 -2.90 -19.74
N SER A 20 -10.67 -1.79 -20.46
CA SER A 20 -9.59 -0.93 -20.96
C SER A 20 -8.76 -0.28 -19.85
N GLU A 21 -9.38 0.05 -18.71
CA GLU A 21 -8.74 0.63 -17.52
C GLU A 21 -8.21 -0.45 -16.58
N ALA A 22 -8.82 -1.64 -16.60
CA ALA A 22 -8.44 -2.74 -15.71
C ALA A 22 -7.15 -3.48 -16.13
N LYS A 23 -6.53 -3.14 -17.26
CA LYS A 23 -5.37 -3.88 -17.81
C LYS A 23 -4.19 -4.01 -16.85
N ASN A 24 -3.98 -3.01 -16.01
CA ASN A 24 -2.87 -2.96 -15.06
C ASN A 24 -3.30 -3.21 -13.62
N LEU A 25 -4.57 -3.58 -13.39
CA LEU A 25 -5.06 -3.93 -12.07
C LEU A 25 -4.71 -5.38 -11.78
N ASP A 26 -4.24 -5.64 -10.56
CA ASP A 26 -4.04 -7.00 -10.08
C ASP A 26 -5.37 -7.54 -9.56
N MET A 27 -5.89 -8.56 -10.24
CA MET A 27 -7.18 -9.17 -9.90
C MET A 27 -7.10 -10.14 -8.71
N ASN A 28 -5.89 -10.45 -8.23
CA ASN A 28 -5.65 -11.40 -7.15
C ASN A 28 -5.43 -10.74 -5.78
N VAL A 29 -5.43 -9.40 -5.71
CA VAL A 29 -5.23 -8.67 -4.46
C VAL A 29 -6.52 -8.04 -3.95
N GLU A 30 -6.63 -7.94 -2.63
CA GLU A 30 -7.67 -7.14 -2.00
C GLU A 30 -7.36 -5.64 -2.19
N TYR A 31 -8.40 -4.83 -2.35
CA TYR A 31 -8.28 -3.38 -2.38
C TYR A 31 -8.92 -2.77 -1.15
N ILE A 32 -8.24 -1.80 -0.56
CA ILE A 32 -8.79 -0.93 0.47
C ILE A 32 -9.63 0.14 -0.22
N VAL A 33 -10.89 0.25 0.20
CA VAL A 33 -11.82 1.28 -0.29
C VAL A 33 -11.81 2.46 0.69
N ARG A 34 -11.53 3.66 0.19
CA ARG A 34 -11.60 4.90 0.97
C ARG A 34 -12.45 5.93 0.25
N THR A 35 -13.37 6.55 0.97
CA THR A 35 -14.17 7.68 0.49
C THR A 35 -13.73 8.94 1.22
N ASP A 36 -13.47 10.02 0.49
CA ASP A 36 -13.18 11.32 1.08
C ASP A 36 -14.45 12.18 1.28
N LYS A 37 -14.27 13.34 1.91
CA LYS A 37 -15.37 14.30 2.17
C LYS A 37 -16.01 14.88 0.90
N ASN A 38 -15.35 14.77 -0.24
CA ASN A 38 -15.84 15.25 -1.53
C ASN A 38 -16.55 14.15 -2.32
N GLY A 39 -16.64 12.94 -1.76
CA GLY A 39 -17.24 11.78 -2.42
C GLY A 39 -16.33 11.08 -3.42
N ASN A 40 -15.03 11.39 -3.44
CA ASN A 40 -14.08 10.65 -4.27
C ASN A 40 -13.85 9.26 -3.66
N ILE A 41 -13.87 8.25 -4.52
CA ILE A 41 -13.60 6.85 -4.14
C ILE A 41 -12.18 6.52 -4.57
N SER A 42 -11.35 6.12 -3.62
CA SER A 42 -10.01 5.59 -3.85
C SER A 42 -9.99 4.08 -3.62
N LEU A 43 -9.41 3.34 -4.57
CA LEU A 43 -9.14 1.90 -4.46
C LEU A 43 -7.63 1.73 -4.38
N ILE A 44 -7.12 1.23 -3.24
CA ILE A 44 -5.69 1.11 -2.98
C ILE A 44 -5.37 -0.38 -2.81
N PRO A 45 -4.47 -0.96 -3.62
CA PRO A 45 -4.13 -2.38 -3.49
C PRO A 45 -3.50 -2.62 -2.12
N LYS A 46 -3.99 -3.64 -1.41
CA LYS A 46 -3.45 -4.06 -0.12
C LYS A 46 -2.20 -4.89 -0.38
N LEU A 47 -1.06 -4.37 0.04
CA LEU A 47 0.19 -5.11 -0.02
C LEU A 47 0.22 -6.13 1.12
N ASP A 48 0.58 -7.37 0.79
CA ASP A 48 0.91 -8.36 1.82
C ASP A 48 2.16 -7.91 2.59
N ASN A 49 2.20 -8.19 3.90
CA ASN A 49 3.36 -7.84 4.71
C ASN A 49 4.59 -8.60 4.20
N PRO A 50 5.61 -7.93 3.62
CA PRO A 50 6.80 -8.61 3.10
C PRO A 50 7.61 -9.29 4.21
N PHE A 51 7.44 -8.84 5.46
CA PHE A 51 8.12 -9.38 6.64
C PHE A 51 7.29 -10.43 7.38
N LYS A 52 6.19 -10.94 6.80
CA LYS A 52 5.32 -11.93 7.47
C LYS A 52 6.06 -13.21 7.87
N LYS A 53 7.12 -13.56 7.14
CA LYS A 53 7.98 -14.72 7.40
C LYS A 53 9.36 -14.32 7.91
N ALA A 54 9.57 -13.04 8.24
CA ALA A 54 10.85 -12.56 8.71
C ALA A 54 11.15 -13.11 10.11
N GLU A 55 12.33 -13.66 10.31
CA GLU A 55 12.84 -13.93 11.66
C GLU A 55 13.23 -12.61 12.36
N PRO A 56 13.17 -12.56 13.70
CA PRO A 56 13.64 -11.39 14.45
C PRO A 56 15.09 -11.07 14.11
N GLY A 57 15.33 -9.87 13.56
CA GLY A 57 16.67 -9.41 13.17
C GLY A 57 17.15 -9.87 11.80
N GLU A 58 16.34 -10.59 11.00
CA GLU A 58 16.74 -11.07 9.67
C GLU A 58 17.14 -9.94 8.71
N TYR A 59 16.46 -8.80 8.81
CA TYR A 59 16.73 -7.59 8.01
C TYR A 59 17.48 -6.52 8.82
N TYR A 60 18.05 -6.87 9.97
CA TYR A 60 18.87 -5.95 10.74
C TYR A 60 20.25 -5.83 10.08
N GLU A 61 20.54 -4.66 9.54
CA GLU A 61 21.90 -4.30 9.13
C GLU A 61 22.66 -3.75 10.34
N LYS A 62 23.85 -4.31 10.59
CA LYS A 62 24.75 -3.79 11.62
C LYS A 62 25.09 -2.35 11.28
N ASP A 63 24.96 -1.46 12.26
CA ASP A 63 25.36 -0.06 12.10
C ASP A 63 26.83 0.01 11.67
N VAL A 64 27.06 0.55 10.47
CA VAL A 64 28.39 0.69 9.86
C VAL A 64 29.28 1.63 10.69
N TRP A 65 28.67 2.49 11.51
CA TRP A 65 29.37 3.46 12.35
C TRP A 65 29.52 3.02 13.80
N ALA A 66 29.09 1.80 14.16
CA ALA A 66 29.21 1.29 15.53
C ALA A 66 30.66 1.30 16.05
N ASP A 67 31.64 1.16 15.15
CA ASP A 67 33.06 1.13 15.47
C ASP A 67 33.77 2.47 15.17
N MET A 68 33.02 3.50 14.72
CA MET A 68 33.59 4.80 14.37
C MET A 68 33.90 5.59 15.64
N LYS A 69 35.18 5.76 15.92
CA LYS A 69 35.63 6.58 17.05
C LYS A 69 35.44 8.06 16.71
N PRO A 70 34.82 8.86 17.60
CA PRO A 70 34.72 10.30 17.38
C PRO A 70 36.12 10.90 17.27
N ALA A 71 36.37 11.62 16.18
CA ALA A 71 37.68 12.24 15.90
C ALA A 71 37.73 13.72 16.30
N GLY A 72 36.69 14.23 16.96
CA GLY A 72 36.51 15.65 17.29
C GLY A 72 35.74 15.88 18.60
N LYS A 73 34.92 16.94 18.66
CA LYS A 73 34.08 17.31 19.82
C LYS A 73 32.66 16.75 19.73
N GLU A 74 32.50 15.61 19.08
CA GLU A 74 31.20 14.96 19.01
C GLU A 74 30.85 14.39 20.39
N VAL A 75 29.63 14.67 20.85
CA VAL A 75 29.08 14.12 22.10
C VAL A 75 27.92 13.22 21.70
N TRP A 76 27.96 11.97 22.13
CA TRP A 76 26.87 11.01 21.99
C TRP A 76 25.75 11.30 22.98
#